data_AF-E5Q4K8-F1
#
_entry.id   AF-E5Q4K8-F1
#
_cell.length_a   1.000
_cell.length_b   1.000
_cell.length_c   1.000
_cell.angle_alpha   90.00
_cell.angle_beta   90.00
_cell.angle_gamma   90.00
#
_symmetry.space_group_name_H-M   'P 1'
#
loop_
_entity.id
_entity.type
_entity.pdbx_description
1 polymer ?
#
loop_
_entity_poly.entity_id
_entity_poly.type
_entity_poly.pdbx_seq_one_letter_code
_entity_poly.pdbx_strand_id
1 'polypeptide(L)'
;SGKLLFAARVIPYRGSWLDIEFDAKDIVYARIDRRRKIPVTSLMFALGLDGEAILSTFYKKILYKRTKEGWRVPFDANRFRGYSTINDLIDADTGKVVLEAGKKLTVRGARQMQEKGLKALRLSDEELVGNYLAEDLVNPKTGEIHAEAGEEITDKSMKALNEQGYKELPLLDIDHVNVGAYIRNTLSADKNMTREDALFDIYRVMRPGEPPTLDSAQAMFQSLFFDAERYDLSAVGRVKMNMRLDLDAPDTQRTLR
;
A
#
# COMPACT_ATOMS: atom_id res chain seq x y z
N SER A 1 -15.42 -6.80 21.26
CA SER A 1 -14.60 -5.93 20.37
C SER A 1 -15.51 -5.43 19.27
N GLY A 2 -16.07 -4.21 19.39
CA GLY A 2 -17.07 -3.67 18.46
C GLY A 2 -16.46 -3.00 17.21
N LYS A 3 -15.32 -3.51 16.73
CA LYS A 3 -14.62 -2.94 15.57
C LYS A 3 -15.44 -3.17 14.31
N LEU A 4 -15.71 -2.11 13.56
CA LEU A 4 -16.38 -2.20 12.27
C LEU A 4 -15.45 -2.88 11.26
N LEU A 5 -15.98 -3.87 10.54
CA LEU A 5 -15.28 -4.52 9.43
C LEU A 5 -15.94 -4.08 8.13
N PHE A 6 -15.12 -3.56 7.22
CA PHE A 6 -15.57 -3.13 5.91
C PHE A 6 -15.39 -4.26 4.90
N ALA A 7 -16.34 -4.35 3.96
CA ALA A 7 -16.27 -5.29 2.87
C ALA A 7 -16.85 -4.67 1.60
N ALA A 8 -16.35 -5.12 0.46
CA ALA A 8 -16.85 -4.82 -0.87
C ALA A 8 -17.13 -6.14 -1.60
N ARG A 9 -18.15 -6.14 -2.47
CA ARG A 9 -18.51 -7.32 -3.26
C ARG A 9 -18.85 -6.90 -4.68
N VAL A 10 -18.25 -7.59 -5.65
CA VAL A 10 -18.61 -7.52 -7.06
C VAL A 10 -19.44 -8.76 -7.39
N ILE A 11 -20.70 -8.54 -7.75
CA ILE A 11 -21.64 -9.58 -8.15
C ILE A 11 -21.91 -9.42 -9.65
N PRO A 12 -21.43 -10.32 -10.51
CA PRO A 12 -21.78 -10.29 -11.92
C PRO A 12 -23.20 -10.83 -12.16
N TYR A 13 -23.75 -10.54 -13.34
CA TYR A 13 -24.93 -11.23 -13.84
C TYR A 13 -24.64 -12.72 -14.09
N ARG A 14 -23.44 -13.02 -14.60
CA ARG A 14 -22.94 -14.39 -14.82
C ARG A 14 -21.43 -14.43 -14.59
N GLY A 15 -20.93 -15.48 -13.94
CA GLY A 15 -19.51 -15.65 -13.63
C GLY A 15 -19.21 -15.62 -12.13
N SER A 16 -17.92 -15.61 -11.79
CA SER A 16 -17.47 -15.74 -10.40
C SER A 16 -17.68 -14.46 -9.58
N TRP A 17 -18.03 -14.62 -8.30
CA TRP A 17 -18.14 -13.49 -7.38
C TRP A 17 -16.77 -13.11 -6.83
N LEU A 18 -16.54 -11.81 -6.63
CA LEU A 18 -15.34 -11.30 -5.96
C LEU A 18 -15.75 -10.56 -4.68
N ASP A 19 -15.31 -11.08 -3.55
CA ASP A 19 -15.44 -10.45 -2.23
C ASP A 19 -14.08 -9.88 -1.80
N ILE A 20 -14.08 -8.68 -1.23
CA ILE A 20 -12.92 -8.07 -0.56
C ILE A 20 -13.37 -7.70 0.85
N GLU A 21 -12.62 -8.11 1.87
CA GLU A 21 -13.01 -7.90 3.28
C GLU A 21 -11.80 -7.64 4.18
N PHE A 22 -11.97 -6.74 5.15
CA PHE A 22 -11.02 -6.54 6.25
C PHE A 22 -11.25 -7.61 7.34
N ASP A 23 -10.16 -8.07 7.96
CA ASP A 23 -10.23 -8.81 9.22
C ASP A 23 -10.04 -7.90 10.45
N ALA A 24 -10.07 -8.49 11.64
CA ALA A 24 -9.91 -7.75 12.89
C ALA A 24 -8.53 -7.07 13.06
N LYS A 25 -7.51 -7.52 12.31
CA LYS A 25 -6.13 -6.99 12.29
C LYS A 25 -5.89 -6.00 11.15
N ASP A 26 -6.95 -5.59 10.46
CA ASP A 26 -6.91 -4.73 9.27
C ASP A 26 -6.14 -5.31 8.07
N ILE A 27 -6.03 -6.65 8.01
CA ILE A 27 -5.53 -7.35 6.82
C ILE A 27 -6.67 -7.49 5.83
N VAL A 28 -6.39 -7.17 4.57
CA VAL A 28 -7.38 -7.17 3.49
C VAL A 28 -7.30 -8.49 2.73
N TYR A 29 -8.40 -9.21 2.71
CA TYR A 29 -8.51 -10.48 2.00
C TYR A 29 -9.44 -10.38 0.81
N ALA A 30 -9.17 -11.19 -0.19
CA ALA A 30 -10.11 -11.50 -1.25
C ALA A 30 -10.68 -12.92 -1.09
N ARG A 31 -11.90 -13.13 -1.62
CA ARG A 31 -12.47 -14.46 -1.86
C ARG A 31 -13.09 -14.49 -3.24
N ILE A 32 -12.89 -15.60 -3.93
CA ILE A 32 -13.53 -15.89 -5.21
C ILE A 32 -14.59 -16.97 -4.95
N ASP A 33 -15.83 -16.75 -5.38
CA ASP A 33 -16.95 -17.67 -5.19
C ASP A 33 -17.12 -18.16 -3.75
N ARG A 34 -16.91 -17.26 -2.77
CA ARG A 34 -16.99 -17.54 -1.32
C ARG A 34 -16.07 -18.68 -0.84
N ARG A 35 -15.00 -18.98 -1.58
CA ARG A 35 -13.98 -19.95 -1.19
C ARG A 35 -13.04 -19.40 -0.09
N ARG A 36 -11.96 -20.13 0.21
CA ARG A 36 -10.98 -19.73 1.24
C ARG A 36 -10.44 -18.32 0.96
N LYS A 37 -10.12 -17.58 2.03
CA LYS A 37 -9.50 -16.26 1.93
C LYS A 37 -8.10 -16.39 1.34
N ILE A 38 -7.74 -15.44 0.50
CA ILE A 38 -6.37 -15.14 0.09
C ILE A 38 -6.10 -13.66 0.37
N PRO A 39 -4.86 -13.25 0.69
CA PRO A 39 -4.51 -11.83 0.75
C PRO A 39 -4.93 -11.11 -0.55
N VAL A 40 -5.45 -9.88 -0.45
CA VAL A 40 -5.85 -9.14 -1.66
C VAL A 40 -4.66 -8.85 -2.58
N THR A 41 -3.45 -8.77 -2.03
CA THR A 41 -2.20 -8.61 -2.76
C THR A 41 -1.89 -9.81 -3.66
N SER A 42 -2.35 -11.01 -3.33
CA SER A 42 -2.21 -12.18 -4.21
C SER A 42 -2.98 -11.98 -5.52
N LEU A 43 -4.15 -11.33 -5.48
CA LEU A 43 -4.83 -10.94 -6.73
C LEU A 43 -4.01 -9.91 -7.51
N MET A 44 -3.37 -8.96 -6.85
CA MET A 44 -2.55 -7.92 -7.51
C MET A 44 -1.31 -8.53 -8.16
N PHE A 45 -0.65 -9.48 -7.49
CA PHE A 45 0.42 -10.28 -8.08
C PHE A 45 -0.06 -11.04 -9.32
N ALA A 46 -1.22 -11.71 -9.24
CA ALA A 46 -1.80 -12.43 -10.38
C ALA A 46 -2.12 -11.51 -11.58
N LEU A 47 -2.51 -10.26 -11.30
CA LEU A 47 -2.70 -9.19 -12.30
C LEU A 47 -1.39 -8.67 -12.90
N GLY A 48 -0.24 -9.04 -12.33
CA GLY A 48 1.09 -8.73 -12.85
C GLY A 48 1.81 -7.56 -12.18
N LEU A 49 1.32 -7.08 -11.03
CA LEU A 49 2.06 -6.13 -10.22
C LEU A 49 3.10 -6.88 -9.38
N ASP A 50 4.24 -6.25 -9.11
CA ASP A 50 5.19 -6.67 -8.06
C ASP A 50 4.93 -5.90 -6.76
N GLY A 51 5.72 -6.17 -5.71
CA GLY A 51 5.55 -5.54 -4.40
C GLY A 51 5.65 -4.02 -4.45
N GLU A 52 6.62 -3.46 -5.18
CA GLU A 52 6.81 -2.02 -5.31
C GLU A 52 5.68 -1.36 -6.10
N ALA A 53 5.22 -1.98 -7.20
CA ALA A 53 4.07 -1.53 -7.97
C ALA A 53 2.77 -1.56 -7.13
N ILE A 54 2.59 -2.60 -6.30
CA ILE A 54 1.48 -2.66 -5.34
C ILE A 54 1.56 -1.46 -4.39
N LEU A 55 2.70 -1.24 -3.74
CA LEU A 55 2.85 -0.17 -2.76
C LEU A 55 2.64 1.22 -3.39
N SER A 56 3.27 1.49 -4.52
CA SER A 56 3.15 2.77 -5.25
C SER A 56 1.75 3.03 -5.81
N THR A 57 0.95 1.99 -6.03
CA THR A 57 -0.48 2.14 -6.41
C THR A 57 -1.32 2.72 -5.27
N PHE A 58 -1.03 2.35 -4.02
CA PHE A 58 -1.85 2.72 -2.86
C PHE A 58 -1.26 3.81 -1.98
N TYR A 59 0.05 4.07 -2.09
CA TYR A 59 0.76 4.98 -1.23
C TYR A 59 1.59 5.97 -2.04
N LYS A 60 1.64 7.21 -1.56
CA LYS A 60 2.62 8.18 -2.06
C LYS A 60 3.99 7.85 -1.49
N LYS A 61 5.03 8.15 -2.27
CA LYS A 61 6.42 8.09 -1.83
C LYS A 61 6.89 9.47 -1.39
N ILE A 62 7.60 9.54 -0.28
CA ILE A 62 8.27 10.77 0.17
C ILE A 62 9.75 10.48 0.36
N LEU A 63 10.57 11.36 -0.21
CA LEU A 63 12.02 11.23 -0.13
C LEU A 63 12.55 11.98 1.10
N TYR A 64 13.09 11.22 2.05
CA TYR A 64 13.74 11.73 3.25
C TYR A 64 15.22 11.87 2.95
N LYS A 65 15.83 13.03 3.21
CA LYS A 65 17.23 13.30 2.85
C LYS A 65 18.10 13.49 4.08
N ARG A 66 19.20 12.74 4.18
CA ARG A 66 20.17 12.86 5.26
C ARG A 66 20.82 14.23 5.23
N THR A 67 20.96 14.81 6.41
CA THR A 67 21.69 16.05 6.68
C THR A 67 22.72 15.79 7.78
N LYS A 68 23.51 16.81 8.13
CA LYS A 68 24.46 16.71 9.26
C LYS A 68 23.76 16.50 10.61
N GLU A 69 22.51 16.93 10.73
CA GLU A 69 21.81 16.98 12.02
C GLU A 69 20.56 16.08 12.09
N GLY A 70 20.40 15.15 11.14
CA GLY A 70 19.23 14.26 11.04
C GLY A 70 18.71 14.12 9.61
N TRP A 71 17.42 13.89 9.45
CA TRP A 71 16.73 13.75 8.17
C TRP A 71 15.87 14.98 7.85
N ARG A 72 16.05 15.52 6.65
CA ARG A 72 15.19 16.56 6.09
C ARG A 72 13.99 15.91 5.41
N VAL A 73 12.80 16.31 5.85
CA VAL A 73 11.53 15.70 5.44
C VAL A 73 10.59 16.77 4.91
N PRO A 74 10.06 16.65 3.68
CA PRO A 74 9.13 17.62 3.12
C PRO A 74 7.89 17.82 4.01
N PHE A 75 7.57 19.08 4.29
CA PHE A 75 6.37 19.46 5.04
C PHE A 75 5.19 19.65 4.09
N ASP A 76 4.05 19.02 4.40
CA ASP A 76 2.77 19.22 3.70
C ASP A 76 1.64 19.33 4.72
N ALA A 77 0.99 20.49 4.77
CA ALA A 77 -0.08 20.76 5.73
C ALA A 77 -1.27 19.79 5.64
N ASN A 78 -1.50 19.15 4.49
CA ASN A 78 -2.56 18.17 4.33
C ASN A 78 -2.23 16.82 4.99
N ARG A 79 -0.95 16.43 4.99
CA ARG A 79 -0.47 15.18 5.59
C ARG A 79 -0.49 15.25 7.11
N PHE A 80 -0.06 16.38 7.68
CA PHE A 80 -0.01 16.55 9.13
C PHE A 80 -1.38 16.92 9.76
N ARG A 81 -2.49 16.64 9.07
CA ARG A 81 -3.84 16.93 9.59
C ARG A 81 -4.12 16.06 10.81
N GLY A 82 -4.32 16.71 11.96
CA GLY A 82 -4.72 16.02 13.19
C GLY A 82 -3.57 15.27 13.86
N TYR A 83 -2.34 15.44 13.39
CA TYR A 83 -1.13 14.88 13.98
C TYR A 83 -0.90 15.44 15.38
N SER A 84 -0.67 14.56 16.34
CA SER A 84 -0.22 14.92 17.68
C SER A 84 1.27 14.62 17.75
N THR A 85 2.07 15.64 18.05
CA THR A 85 3.52 15.50 18.06
C THR A 85 3.97 14.76 19.32
N ILE A 86 4.86 13.79 19.17
CA ILE A 86 5.52 13.15 20.32
C ILE A 86 6.78 13.94 20.69
N ASN A 87 7.51 14.42 19.67
CA ASN A 87 8.69 15.25 19.80
C ASN A 87 8.45 16.66 19.27
N ASP A 88 9.40 17.56 19.50
CA ASP A 88 9.38 18.88 18.90
C ASP A 88 9.47 18.78 17.37
N LEU A 89 8.56 19.46 16.67
CA LEU A 89 8.73 19.68 15.23
C LEU A 89 9.73 20.80 15.03
N ILE A 90 10.82 20.49 14.35
CA ILE A 90 11.92 21.42 14.11
C ILE A 90 11.97 21.73 12.62
N ASP A 91 12.03 23.01 12.27
CA ASP A 91 12.27 23.44 10.88
C ASP A 91 13.67 23.02 10.44
N ALA A 92 13.75 22.24 9.35
CA ALA A 92 15.02 21.73 8.83
C ALA A 92 15.95 22.82 8.31
N ASP A 93 15.42 23.97 7.90
CA ASP A 93 16.19 25.04 7.28
C ASP A 93 16.67 26.06 8.34
N THR A 94 15.92 26.26 9.42
CA THR A 94 16.25 27.26 10.48
C THR A 94 16.68 26.65 11.82
N GLY A 95 16.44 25.37 12.05
CA GLY A 95 16.70 24.69 13.33
C GLY A 95 15.78 25.11 14.48
N LYS A 96 14.78 25.96 14.21
CA LYS A 96 13.84 26.43 15.23
C LYS A 96 12.72 25.43 15.45
N VAL A 97 12.31 25.28 16.71
CA VAL A 97 11.08 24.55 17.05
C VAL A 97 9.87 25.31 16.50
N VAL A 98 9.13 24.68 15.60
CA VAL A 98 7.89 25.23 15.01
C VAL A 98 6.65 24.72 15.75
N LEU A 99 6.74 23.57 16.42
CA LEU A 99 5.70 23.07 17.32
C LEU A 99 6.33 22.22 18.43
N GLU A 100 6.04 22.55 19.69
CA GLU A 100 6.52 21.78 20.83
C GLU A 100 5.86 20.38 20.89
N ALA A 101 6.58 19.43 21.47
CA ALA A 101 6.11 18.10 21.81
C ALA A 101 4.79 18.12 22.58
N GLY A 102 3.93 17.12 22.32
CA GLY A 102 2.63 16.96 22.96
C GLY A 102 1.54 17.92 22.45
N LYS A 103 1.87 18.89 21.59
CA LYS A 103 0.88 19.78 21.00
C LYS A 103 0.25 19.15 19.76
N LYS A 104 -1.05 19.39 19.60
CA LYS A 104 -1.80 18.96 18.42
C LYS A 104 -1.61 19.94 17.28
N LEU A 105 -1.16 19.47 16.13
CA LEU A 105 -1.13 20.28 14.91
C LEU A 105 -2.54 20.35 14.31
N THR A 106 -3.19 21.50 14.50
CA THR A 106 -4.49 21.77 13.86
C THR A 106 -4.31 22.02 12.36
N VAL A 107 -5.36 21.76 11.57
CA VAL A 107 -5.37 22.07 10.12
C VAL A 107 -4.99 23.53 9.85
N ARG A 108 -5.53 24.46 10.66
CA ARG A 108 -5.21 25.89 10.55
C ARG A 108 -3.74 26.15 10.88
N GLY A 109 -3.21 25.54 11.94
CA GLY A 109 -1.80 25.68 12.32
C GLY A 109 -0.86 25.18 11.23
N ALA A 110 -1.14 24.00 10.67
CA ALA A 110 -0.35 23.43 9.58
C ALA A 110 -0.31 24.34 8.35
N ARG A 111 -1.47 24.88 7.94
CA ARG A 111 -1.56 25.84 6.83
C ARG A 111 -0.78 27.11 7.10
N GLN A 112 -0.90 27.68 8.30
CA GLN A 112 -0.17 28.88 8.69
C GLN A 112 1.35 28.66 8.69
N MET A 113 1.83 27.48 9.09
CA MET A 113 3.26 27.15 9.01
C MET A 113 3.74 27.10 7.56
N GLN A 114 2.95 26.47 6.68
CA GLN A 114 3.27 26.40 5.25
C GLN A 114 3.25 27.80 4.59
N GLU A 115 2.25 28.64 4.89
CA GLU A 115 2.14 30.02 4.41
C GLU A 115 3.30 30.89 4.91
N LYS A 116 3.78 30.65 6.14
CA LYS A 116 4.98 31.30 6.70
C LYS A 116 6.30 30.78 6.11
N GLY A 117 6.23 29.83 5.17
CA GLY A 117 7.38 29.35 4.42
C GLY A 117 8.05 28.09 4.98
N LEU A 118 7.43 27.37 5.92
CA LEU A 118 7.95 26.08 6.37
C LEU A 118 7.92 25.07 5.22
N LYS A 119 9.09 24.61 4.78
CA LYS A 119 9.23 23.67 3.65
C LYS A 119 9.57 22.25 4.09
N ALA A 120 10.25 22.10 5.21
CA ALA A 120 10.68 20.80 5.68
C ALA A 120 10.89 20.77 7.19
N LEU A 121 10.74 19.57 7.73
CA LEU A 121 11.00 19.24 9.11
C LEU A 121 12.30 18.44 9.22
N ARG A 122 12.98 18.60 10.35
CA ARG A 122 14.11 17.77 10.74
C ARG A 122 13.63 16.68 11.68
N LEU A 123 13.93 15.43 11.33
CA LEU A 123 13.66 14.26 12.17
C LEU A 123 14.95 13.52 12.52
N SER A 124 14.99 12.89 13.70
CA SER A 124 16.09 12.02 14.11
C SER A 124 15.94 10.58 13.58
N ASP A 125 16.95 9.74 13.78
CA ASP A 125 16.91 8.33 13.37
C ASP A 125 15.83 7.55 14.13
N GLU A 126 15.65 7.87 15.42
CA GLU A 126 14.63 7.28 16.29
C GLU A 126 13.22 7.59 15.82
N GLU A 127 13.01 8.77 15.22
CA GLU A 127 11.71 9.18 14.69
C GLU A 127 11.35 8.51 13.35
N LEU A 128 12.35 7.96 12.66
CA LEU A 128 12.14 7.18 11.45
C LEU A 128 11.76 5.73 11.77
N VAL A 129 12.01 5.25 12.99
CA VAL A 129 11.62 3.90 13.41
C VAL A 129 10.09 3.74 13.34
N GLY A 130 9.64 2.64 12.74
CA GLY A 130 8.23 2.35 12.47
C GLY A 130 7.72 2.84 11.12
N ASN A 131 8.50 3.65 10.39
CA ASN A 131 8.16 4.01 9.00
C ASN A 131 8.50 2.85 8.05
N TYR A 132 7.94 2.88 6.85
CA TYR A 132 8.08 1.81 5.86
C TYR A 132 8.81 2.29 4.62
N LEU A 133 9.75 1.50 4.12
CA LEU A 133 10.43 1.76 2.86
C LEU A 133 9.43 1.67 1.69
N ALA A 134 9.56 2.56 0.72
CA ALA A 134 8.71 2.58 -0.47
C ALA A 134 9.28 1.78 -1.65
N GLU A 135 10.59 1.58 -1.67
CA GLU A 135 11.34 0.97 -2.78
C GLU A 135 12.46 0.12 -2.19
N ASP A 136 12.96 -0.83 -2.99
CA ASP A 136 14.12 -1.64 -2.61
C ASP A 136 15.36 -0.76 -2.46
N LEU A 137 16.11 -0.98 -1.38
CA LEU A 137 17.38 -0.32 -1.15
C LEU A 137 18.52 -1.25 -1.57
N VAL A 138 19.06 -0.98 -2.76
CA VAL A 138 20.09 -1.83 -3.38
C VAL A 138 21.47 -1.18 -3.38
N ASN A 139 22.50 -2.00 -3.22
CA ASN A 139 23.86 -1.60 -3.55
C ASN A 139 24.04 -1.58 -5.07
N PRO A 140 24.23 -0.41 -5.70
CA PRO A 140 24.29 -0.31 -7.16
C PRO A 140 25.53 -0.99 -7.76
N LYS A 141 26.55 -1.31 -6.95
CA LYS A 141 27.77 -1.97 -7.42
C LYS A 141 27.68 -3.49 -7.37
N THR A 142 27.05 -4.04 -6.34
CA THR A 142 26.97 -5.50 -6.13
C THR A 142 25.62 -6.10 -6.53
N GLY A 143 24.58 -5.27 -6.64
CA GLY A 143 23.20 -5.72 -6.82
C GLY A 143 22.59 -6.32 -5.56
N GLU A 144 23.30 -6.26 -4.43
CA GLU A 144 22.81 -6.75 -3.14
C GLU A 144 21.64 -5.90 -2.64
N ILE A 145 20.54 -6.55 -2.29
CA ILE A 145 19.38 -5.91 -1.67
C ILE A 145 19.68 -5.78 -0.18
N HIS A 146 19.74 -4.54 0.31
CA HIS A 146 19.97 -4.26 1.73
C HIS A 146 18.67 -4.18 2.54
N ALA A 147 17.56 -3.77 1.90
CA ALA A 147 16.22 -3.76 2.48
C ALA A 147 15.17 -3.79 1.36
N GLU A 148 14.04 -4.45 1.61
CA GLU A 148 12.96 -4.62 0.62
C GLU A 148 11.88 -3.53 0.75
N ALA A 149 11.19 -3.23 -0.36
CA ALA A 149 10.04 -2.35 -0.37
C ALA A 149 8.95 -2.85 0.59
N GLY A 150 8.44 -1.95 1.43
CA GLY A 150 7.45 -2.26 2.46
C GLY A 150 8.04 -2.74 3.78
N GLU A 151 9.35 -2.99 3.87
CA GLU A 151 10.01 -3.32 5.13
C GLU A 151 9.89 -2.16 6.14
N GLU A 152 9.74 -2.50 7.42
CA GLU A 152 9.69 -1.53 8.51
C GLU A 152 11.10 -1.14 8.95
N ILE A 153 11.32 0.16 9.11
CA ILE A 153 12.53 0.68 9.71
C ILE A 153 12.49 0.36 11.20
N THR A 154 13.25 -0.66 11.59
CA THR A 154 13.58 -0.98 12.98
C THR A 154 14.89 -0.30 13.39
N ASP A 155 15.16 -0.17 14.70
CA ASP A 155 16.45 0.32 15.21
C ASP A 155 17.66 -0.41 14.60
N LYS A 156 17.51 -1.73 14.38
CA LYS A 156 18.55 -2.56 13.78
C LYS A 156 18.76 -2.19 12.31
N SER A 157 17.68 -2.10 11.54
CA SER A 157 17.77 -1.73 10.11
C SER A 157 18.28 -0.30 9.94
N MET A 158 17.87 0.65 10.79
CA MET A 158 18.32 2.04 10.72
C MET A 158 19.84 2.15 10.93
N LYS A 159 20.40 1.39 11.89
CA LYS A 159 21.85 1.30 12.07
C LYS A 159 22.56 0.75 10.83
N ALA A 160 22.05 -0.34 10.26
CA ALA A 160 22.62 -0.93 9.04
C ALA A 160 22.57 0.05 7.85
N LEU A 161 21.45 0.75 7.65
CA LEU A 161 21.29 1.74 6.59
C LEU A 161 22.28 2.92 6.76
N ASN A 162 22.52 3.34 8.01
CA ASN A 162 23.52 4.36 8.33
C ASN A 162 24.96 3.88 8.05
N GLU A 163 25.30 2.65 8.43
CA GLU A 163 26.62 2.04 8.17
C GLU A 163 26.89 1.90 6.67
N GLN A 164 25.85 1.59 5.89
CA GLN A 164 25.91 1.53 4.42
C GLN A 164 25.94 2.92 3.77
N GLY A 165 25.71 3.98 4.54
CA GLY A 165 25.85 5.37 4.08
C GLY A 165 24.69 5.88 3.23
N TYR A 166 23.48 5.33 3.39
CA TYR A 166 22.31 5.84 2.68
C TYR A 166 22.03 7.30 3.05
N LYS A 167 21.93 8.16 2.03
CA LYS A 167 21.65 9.60 2.17
C LYS A 167 20.24 9.97 1.80
N GLU A 168 19.52 9.06 1.17
CA GLU A 168 18.13 9.25 0.78
C GLU A 168 17.37 7.99 1.13
N LEU A 169 16.22 8.15 1.78
CA LEU A 169 15.31 7.07 2.12
C LEU A 169 13.94 7.38 1.50
N PRO A 170 13.49 6.59 0.51
CA PRO A 170 12.13 6.68 0.00
C PRO A 170 11.20 5.98 0.97
N LEU A 171 10.29 6.72 1.62
CA LEU A 171 9.34 6.16 2.60
C LEU A 171 7.90 6.26 2.10
N LEU A 172 7.07 5.30 2.49
CA LEU A 172 5.63 5.32 2.23
C LEU A 172 4.95 6.42 3.06
N ASP A 173 4.03 7.16 2.45
CA ASP A 173 3.22 8.18 3.11
C ASP A 173 2.12 7.55 3.97
N ILE A 174 2.53 6.93 5.07
CA ILE A 174 1.66 6.29 6.05
C ILE A 174 1.82 7.04 7.38
N ASP A 175 0.73 7.63 7.86
CA ASP A 175 0.71 8.41 9.11
C ASP A 175 -0.10 7.74 10.24
N HIS A 176 -0.72 6.59 9.95
CA HIS A 176 -1.62 5.85 10.85
C HIS A 176 -2.83 6.63 11.36
N VAL A 177 -3.09 7.82 10.82
CA VAL A 177 -4.21 8.70 11.19
C VAL A 177 -5.14 8.89 10.01
N ASN A 178 -4.61 9.37 8.89
CA ASN A 178 -5.35 9.59 7.64
C ASN A 178 -5.07 8.48 6.62
N VAL A 179 -3.85 7.93 6.63
CA VAL A 179 -3.40 6.86 5.72
C VAL A 179 -2.87 5.70 6.57
N GLY A 180 -3.62 4.59 6.55
CA GLY A 180 -3.25 3.36 7.24
C GLY A 180 -2.39 2.42 6.39
N ALA A 181 -1.56 1.61 7.07
CA ALA A 181 -0.68 0.61 6.44
C ALA A 181 -1.41 -0.66 5.93
N TYR A 182 -2.68 -0.57 5.52
CA TYR A 182 -3.51 -1.76 5.26
C TYR A 182 -2.98 -2.67 4.14
N ILE A 183 -2.68 -2.10 2.96
CA ILE A 183 -2.14 -2.86 1.83
C ILE A 183 -0.70 -3.28 2.11
N ARG A 184 0.12 -2.43 2.73
CA ARG A 184 1.48 -2.78 3.16
C ARG A 184 1.49 -3.97 4.12
N ASN A 185 0.64 -3.95 5.14
CA ASN A 185 0.55 -5.05 6.13
C ASN A 185 -0.01 -6.32 5.49
N THR A 186 -0.93 -6.17 4.53
CA THR A 186 -1.44 -7.31 3.76
C THR A 186 -0.35 -7.92 2.89
N LEU A 187 0.47 -7.09 2.22
CA LEU A 187 1.62 -7.53 1.42
C LEU A 187 2.62 -8.29 2.29
N SER A 188 2.95 -7.77 3.47
CA SER A 188 3.83 -8.42 4.44
C SER A 188 3.27 -9.75 4.98
N ALA A 189 1.94 -9.90 5.04
CA ALA A 189 1.29 -11.14 5.44
C ALA A 189 1.10 -12.15 4.28
N ASP A 190 1.28 -11.71 3.03
CA ASP A 190 1.19 -12.55 1.85
C ASP A 190 2.42 -13.44 1.73
N LYS A 191 2.20 -14.69 1.35
CA LYS A 191 3.29 -15.66 1.13
C LYS A 191 3.72 -15.71 -0.34
N ASN A 192 2.90 -15.14 -1.23
CA ASN A 192 3.23 -15.04 -2.63
C ASN A 192 4.17 -13.85 -2.84
N MET A 193 5.24 -14.06 -3.60
CA MET A 193 6.20 -13.00 -3.95
C MET A 193 6.20 -12.71 -5.45
N THR A 194 5.62 -13.61 -6.25
CA THR A 194 5.57 -13.50 -7.71
C THR A 194 4.16 -13.71 -8.26
N ARG A 195 3.97 -13.29 -9.51
CA ARG A 195 2.75 -13.57 -10.28
C ARG A 195 2.47 -15.07 -10.39
N GLU A 196 3.50 -15.88 -10.58
CA GLU A 196 3.36 -17.34 -10.70
C GLU A 196 2.87 -17.96 -9.39
N ASP A 197 3.47 -17.59 -8.25
CA ASP A 197 3.04 -18.07 -6.92
C ASP A 197 1.58 -17.77 -6.68
N ALA A 198 1.19 -16.52 -6.95
CA ALA A 198 -0.18 -16.05 -6.79
C ALA A 198 -1.18 -16.80 -7.70
N LEU A 199 -0.84 -16.99 -8.98
CA LEU A 199 -1.66 -17.77 -9.91
C LEU A 199 -1.81 -19.22 -9.42
N PHE A 200 -0.75 -19.83 -8.90
CA PHE A 200 -0.80 -21.18 -8.35
C PHE A 200 -1.61 -21.27 -7.07
N ASP A 201 -1.51 -20.31 -6.15
CA ASP A 201 -2.34 -20.30 -4.94
C ASP A 201 -3.82 -20.14 -5.29
N ILE A 202 -4.16 -19.18 -6.17
CA ILE A 202 -5.53 -18.99 -6.67
C ILE A 202 -6.04 -20.28 -7.35
N TYR A 203 -5.23 -20.93 -8.19
CA TYR A 203 -5.60 -22.20 -8.81
C TYR A 203 -5.94 -23.26 -7.76
N ARG A 204 -5.08 -23.41 -6.73
CA ARG A 204 -5.32 -24.36 -5.62
C ARG A 204 -6.54 -24.01 -4.78
N VAL A 205 -6.98 -22.75 -4.73
CA VAL A 205 -8.26 -22.33 -4.11
C VAL A 205 -9.43 -22.85 -4.92
N MET A 206 -9.38 -22.66 -6.23
CA MET A 206 -10.47 -22.96 -7.14
C MET A 206 -10.60 -24.46 -7.44
N ARG A 207 -9.46 -25.16 -7.55
CA ARG A 207 -9.36 -26.59 -7.85
C ARG A 207 -8.45 -27.30 -6.85
N PRO A 208 -8.94 -27.57 -5.62
CA PRO A 208 -8.15 -28.26 -4.61
C PRO A 208 -7.82 -29.68 -5.08
N GLY A 209 -6.53 -30.06 -5.00
CA GLY A 209 -6.05 -31.40 -5.36
C GLY A 209 -5.53 -31.56 -6.79
N GLU A 210 -5.77 -30.58 -7.67
CA GLU A 210 -5.16 -30.55 -9.01
C GLU A 210 -3.84 -29.77 -8.98
N PRO A 211 -2.71 -30.33 -9.45
CA PRO A 211 -1.47 -29.57 -9.55
C PRO A 211 -1.58 -28.51 -10.66
N PRO A 212 -1.25 -27.24 -10.38
CA PRO A 212 -1.26 -26.20 -11.42
C PRO A 212 -0.05 -26.31 -12.35
N THR A 213 -0.23 -25.94 -13.61
CA THR A 213 0.83 -25.48 -14.50
C THR A 213 0.64 -23.99 -14.74
N LEU A 214 1.69 -23.25 -15.14
CA LEU A 214 1.57 -21.80 -15.38
C LEU A 214 0.45 -21.47 -16.37
N ASP A 215 0.38 -22.22 -17.47
CA ASP A 215 -0.65 -22.04 -18.50
C ASP A 215 -2.06 -22.32 -17.98
N SER A 216 -2.26 -23.41 -17.22
CA SER A 216 -3.57 -23.76 -16.69
C SER A 216 -4.04 -22.77 -15.61
N ALA A 217 -3.11 -22.30 -14.77
CA ALA A 217 -3.36 -21.28 -13.76
C ALA A 217 -3.70 -19.92 -14.36
N GLN A 218 -2.93 -19.49 -15.37
CA GLN A 218 -3.20 -18.25 -16.09
C GLN A 218 -4.53 -18.31 -16.83
N ALA A 219 -4.80 -19.38 -17.58
CA ALA A 219 -6.05 -19.55 -18.32
C ALA A 219 -7.26 -19.54 -17.38
N MET A 220 -7.16 -20.22 -16.23
CA MET A 220 -8.20 -20.18 -15.21
C MET A 220 -8.41 -18.77 -14.69
N PHE A 221 -7.35 -18.07 -14.27
CA PHE A 221 -7.47 -16.72 -13.72
C PHE A 221 -8.11 -15.76 -14.72
N GLN A 222 -7.73 -15.83 -16.00
CA GLN A 222 -8.35 -15.06 -17.08
C GLN A 222 -9.85 -15.36 -17.22
N SER A 223 -10.20 -16.65 -17.16
CA SER A 223 -11.58 -17.13 -17.28
C SER A 223 -12.51 -16.67 -16.15
N LEU A 224 -11.96 -16.30 -14.98
CA LEU A 224 -12.74 -15.89 -13.81
C LEU A 224 -13.37 -14.51 -13.97
N PHE A 225 -12.68 -13.57 -14.63
CA PHE A 225 -13.06 -12.15 -14.59
C PHE A 225 -12.97 -11.43 -15.95
N PHE A 226 -12.16 -11.95 -16.87
CA PHE A 226 -11.73 -11.24 -18.08
C PHE A 226 -12.22 -11.89 -19.39
N ASP A 227 -12.86 -13.06 -19.30
CA ASP A 227 -13.45 -13.78 -20.43
C ASP A 227 -14.95 -13.46 -20.53
N ALA A 228 -15.38 -12.83 -21.63
CA ALA A 228 -16.78 -12.45 -21.87
C ALA A 228 -17.73 -13.66 -22.01
N GLU A 229 -17.23 -14.82 -22.44
CA GLU A 229 -18.01 -16.05 -22.49
C GLU A 229 -18.27 -16.63 -21.10
N ARG A 230 -17.54 -16.20 -20.07
CA ARG A 230 -17.64 -16.75 -18.70
C ARG A 230 -18.03 -15.73 -17.64
N TYR A 231 -17.79 -14.45 -17.91
CA TYR A 231 -18.07 -13.35 -17.00
C TYR A 231 -18.84 -12.23 -17.69
N ASP A 232 -19.93 -11.80 -17.07
CA ASP A 232 -20.80 -10.75 -17.60
C ASP A 232 -21.42 -9.96 -16.43
N LEU A 233 -21.13 -8.66 -16.34
CA LEU A 233 -21.76 -7.73 -15.39
C LEU A 233 -23.20 -7.36 -15.77
N SER A 234 -23.64 -7.63 -17.00
CA SER A 234 -24.72 -6.95 -17.74
C SER A 234 -24.44 -5.46 -17.97
N ALA A 235 -25.14 -4.85 -18.94
CA ALA A 235 -25.08 -3.40 -19.16
C ALA A 235 -25.46 -2.63 -17.88
N VAL A 236 -26.51 -3.06 -17.17
CA VAL A 236 -26.96 -2.43 -15.93
C VAL A 236 -25.92 -2.56 -14.81
N GLY A 237 -25.28 -3.73 -14.67
CA GLY A 237 -24.25 -3.93 -13.66
C GLY A 237 -22.99 -3.12 -13.94
N ARG A 238 -22.57 -3.01 -15.21
CA ARG A 238 -21.47 -2.12 -15.63
C ARG A 238 -21.79 -0.66 -15.29
N VAL A 239 -22.96 -0.15 -15.65
CA VAL A 239 -23.38 1.24 -15.30
C VAL A 239 -23.35 1.45 -13.79
N LYS A 240 -23.88 0.51 -12.99
CA LYS A 240 -23.83 0.60 -11.52
C LYS A 240 -22.41 0.59 -10.95
N MET A 241 -21.53 -0.23 -11.51
CA MET A 241 -20.12 -0.27 -11.11
C MET A 241 -19.44 1.06 -11.41
N ASN A 242 -19.61 1.58 -12.62
CA ASN A 242 -19.05 2.85 -13.05
C ASN A 242 -19.50 4.01 -12.15
N MET A 243 -20.80 4.10 -11.85
CA MET A 243 -21.33 5.14 -10.96
C MET A 243 -20.78 5.06 -9.54
N ARG A 244 -20.49 3.85 -9.02
CA ARG A 244 -19.98 3.67 -7.64
C ARG A 244 -18.49 3.93 -7.51
N LEU A 245 -17.74 3.62 -8.55
CA LEU A 245 -16.27 3.66 -8.55
C LEU A 245 -15.72 4.84 -9.37
N ASP A 246 -16.60 5.70 -9.88
CA ASP A 246 -16.28 6.84 -10.75
C ASP A 246 -15.43 6.42 -11.96
N LEU A 247 -15.88 5.38 -12.66
CA LEU A 247 -15.17 4.82 -13.81
C LEU A 247 -15.80 5.24 -15.12
N ASP A 248 -14.95 5.62 -16.07
CA ASP A 248 -15.33 5.79 -17.47
C ASP A 248 -15.09 4.46 -18.23
N ALA A 249 -16.16 3.73 -18.52
CA ALA A 249 -16.14 2.51 -19.33
C ALA A 249 -17.48 2.31 -20.03
N PRO A 250 -17.51 1.88 -21.30
CA PRO A 250 -18.78 1.68 -22.01
C PRO A 250 -19.58 0.54 -21.38
N ASP A 251 -20.91 0.59 -21.48
CA ASP A 251 -21.82 -0.46 -20.99
C ASP A 251 -21.74 -1.78 -21.79
N THR A 252 -21.01 -1.75 -22.91
CA THR A 252 -20.61 -2.91 -23.70
C THR A 252 -19.42 -3.66 -23.09
N GLN A 253 -18.59 -3.03 -22.26
CA GLN A 253 -17.49 -3.70 -21.54
C GLN A 253 -18.05 -4.43 -20.31
N ARG A 254 -18.41 -5.69 -20.45
CA ARG A 254 -19.11 -6.45 -19.40
C ARG A 254 -18.22 -7.37 -18.55
N THR A 255 -16.94 -7.48 -18.88
CA THR A 255 -15.91 -8.10 -18.02
C THR A 255 -15.30 -7.08 -17.06
N LEU A 256 -14.48 -7.52 -16.09
CA LEU A 256 -13.61 -6.61 -15.34
C LEU A 256 -12.49 -6.06 -16.22
N ARG A 257 -11.84 -4.96 -15.79
CA ARG A 257 -10.73 -4.29 -16.48
C ARG A 257 -9.69 -3.80 -15.49
#